data_AF-A0A8T3KWP8-F1
#
_entry.id   AF-A0A8T3KWP8-F1
#
_cell.length_a   1.000
_cell.length_b   1.000
_cell.length_c   1.000
_cell.angle_alpha   90.00
_cell.angle_beta   90.00
_cell.angle_gamma   90.00
#
_symmetry.space_group_name_H-M   'P 1'
#
loop_
_entity.id
_entity.type
_entity.pdbx_description
1 polymer ?
#
loop_
_entity_poly.entity_id
_entity_poly.type
_entity_poly.pdbx_seq_one_letter_code
_entity_poly.pdbx_strand_id
1 'polypeptide(L)'
;MVITLLVALGAIIALLGTTSRNIIRPIRELLTLLNKMAGGDFTVLANPKGNDEVAELQRAANSTSKQLKGMISNLISSTQELNSTVTQISSAIDASNKSMTTQRIETEQVATAMNQMTATIRGIAQTTSAAAESATEADNEAKEGQNVVTETIG
;
A
#
# COMPACT_ATOMS: atom_id res chain seq x y z
N MET A 1 60.34 13.64 58.32
CA MET A 1 59.48 14.62 57.62
C MET A 1 59.64 14.59 56.09
N VAL A 2 60.85 14.53 55.52
CA VAL A 2 61.01 14.52 54.05
C VAL A 2 60.49 13.22 53.41
N ILE A 3 60.81 12.06 53.97
CA ILE A 3 60.33 10.76 53.45
C ILE A 3 58.80 10.67 53.51
N THR A 4 58.18 11.13 54.60
CA THR A 4 56.73 11.15 54.76
C THR A 4 56.04 12.06 53.73
N LEU A 5 56.65 13.20 53.39
CA LEU A 5 56.14 14.08 52.32
C LEU A 5 56.27 13.45 50.94
N LEU A 6 57.37 12.75 50.65
CA LEU A 6 57.57 12.06 49.37
C LEU A 6 56.59 10.90 49.19
N VAL A 7 56.34 10.11 50.24
CA VAL A 7 55.34 9.02 50.20
C VAL A 7 53.93 9.58 50.02
N ALA A 8 53.57 10.64 50.75
CA ALA A 8 52.28 11.30 50.60
C ALA A 8 52.08 11.86 49.18
N LEU A 9 53.11 12.51 48.61
CA LEU A 9 53.08 13.01 47.24
C LEU A 9 52.92 11.88 46.22
N GLY A 10 53.64 10.77 46.41
CA GLY A 10 53.51 9.58 45.56
C GLY A 10 52.10 8.98 45.60
N ALA A 11 51.48 8.91 46.80
CA ALA A 11 50.12 8.42 46.97
C ALA A 11 49.08 9.32 46.27
N ILE A 12 49.25 10.65 46.34
CA ILE A 12 48.38 11.61 45.65
C ILE A 12 48.49 11.45 44.13
N ILE A 13 49.70 11.34 43.60
CA ILE A 13 49.93 11.15 42.16
C ILE A 13 49.30 9.84 41.69
N ALA A 14 49.46 8.75 42.45
CA ALA A 14 48.83 7.47 42.16
C ALA A 14 47.29 7.57 42.14
N LEU A 15 46.69 8.21 43.15
CA LEU A 15 45.25 8.39 43.27
C LEU A 15 44.67 9.23 42.11
N LEU A 16 45.35 10.31 41.72
CA LEU A 16 44.98 11.14 40.58
C LEU A 16 45.07 10.35 39.26
N GLY A 17 46.12 9.54 39.10
CA GLY A 17 46.31 8.67 37.96
C GLY A 17 45.19 7.63 37.82
N THR A 18 44.81 6.97 38.92
CA THR A 18 43.72 5.98 38.93
C THR A 18 42.37 6.63 38.67
N THR A 19 42.09 7.79 39.27
CA THR A 19 40.83 8.53 39.07
C THR A 19 40.67 8.99 37.62
N SER A 20 41.74 9.56 37.05
CA SER A 20 41.75 9.99 35.65
C SER A 20 41.50 8.82 34.69
N ARG A 21 42.12 7.67 34.95
CA ARG A 21 42.05 6.49 34.08
C ARG A 21 40.74 5.71 34.21
N ASN A 22 40.18 5.62 35.43
CA ASN A 22 39.02 4.78 35.72
C ASN A 22 37.70 5.56 35.69
N ILE A 23 37.71 6.89 35.89
CA ILE A 23 36.48 7.70 35.96
C ILE A 23 36.46 8.73 34.84
N ILE A 24 37.43 9.65 34.80
CA ILE A 24 37.38 10.82 33.90
C ILE A 24 37.43 10.40 32.43
N ARG A 25 38.35 9.50 32.07
CA ARG A 25 38.50 9.05 30.68
C ARG A 25 37.28 8.27 30.18
N PRO A 26 36.76 7.25 30.88
CA PRO A 26 35.55 6.55 30.44
C PRO A 26 34.31 7.45 30.32
N ILE A 27 34.15 8.44 31.22
CA ILE A 27 33.05 9.42 31.13
C ILE A 27 33.19 10.30 29.88
N ARG A 28 34.41 10.75 29.54
CA ARG A 28 34.63 11.51 28.29
C ARG A 28 34.38 10.67 27.04
N GLU A 29 34.74 9.39 27.07
CA GLU A 29 34.46 8.44 25.99
C GLU A 29 32.94 8.23 25.84
N LEU A 30 32.20 8.09 26.95
CA LEU A 30 30.74 8.02 26.95
C LEU A 30 30.09 9.30 26.42
N LEU A 31 30.55 10.48 26.84
CA LEU A 31 30.05 11.76 26.32
C LEU A 31 30.26 11.87 24.80
N THR A 32 31.42 11.42 24.31
CA THR A 32 31.72 11.40 22.87
C THR A 32 30.77 10.47 22.13
N LEU A 33 30.51 9.27 22.67
CA LEU A 33 29.52 8.35 22.12
C LEU A 33 28.13 8.98 22.06
N LEU A 34 27.66 9.58 23.16
CA LEU A 34 26.33 10.19 23.22
C LEU A 34 26.20 11.36 22.24
N ASN A 35 27.25 12.17 22.05
CA ASN A 35 27.28 13.22 21.04
C ASN A 35 27.18 12.66 19.61
N LYS A 36 27.84 11.53 19.33
CA LYS A 36 27.69 10.83 18.03
C LYS A 36 26.28 10.30 17.82
N MET A 37 25.69 9.69 18.86
CA MET A 37 24.30 9.23 18.84
C MET A 37 23.32 10.39 18.61
N ALA A 38 23.54 11.54 19.26
CA ALA A 38 22.75 12.75 19.04
C ALA A 38 22.90 13.30 17.61
N GLY A 39 24.08 13.11 17.00
CA GLY A 39 24.32 13.38 15.58
C GLY A 39 23.76 12.32 14.61
N GLY A 40 23.09 11.28 15.11
CA GLY A 40 22.48 10.21 14.32
C GLY A 40 23.37 9.02 14.02
N ASP A 41 24.60 8.98 14.55
CA ASP A 41 25.51 7.84 14.40
C ASP A 41 25.33 6.84 15.56
N PHE A 42 24.50 5.83 15.32
CA PHE A 42 24.28 4.69 16.23
C PHE A 42 25.17 3.48 15.91
N THR A 43 26.23 3.65 15.12
CA THR A 43 27.15 2.55 14.77
C THR A 43 28.28 2.39 15.78
N VAL A 44 28.59 3.45 16.52
CA VAL A 44 29.64 3.46 17.54
C VAL A 44 29.12 2.88 18.85
N LEU A 45 29.98 2.11 19.53
CA LEU A 45 29.69 1.49 20.82
C LEU A 45 30.82 1.82 21.81
N ALA A 46 30.45 2.00 23.08
CA ALA A 46 31.41 2.07 24.17
C ALA A 46 31.99 0.68 24.45
N ASN A 47 33.21 0.64 24.98
CA ASN A 47 33.85 -0.58 25.46
C ASN A 47 33.86 -0.59 27.00
N PRO A 48 32.78 -1.01 27.67
CA PRO A 48 32.68 -0.99 29.12
C PRO A 48 33.75 -1.85 29.77
N LYS A 49 34.53 -1.24 30.67
CA LYS A 49 35.56 -1.93 31.46
C LYS A 49 35.23 -1.80 32.94
N GLY A 50 35.33 -2.91 33.66
CA GLY A 50 34.95 -2.96 35.07
C GLY A 50 33.47 -3.28 35.28
N ASN A 51 33.06 -3.17 36.54
CA ASN A 51 31.71 -3.50 37.03
C ASN A 51 31.15 -2.41 37.94
N ASP A 52 31.58 -1.17 37.73
CA ASP A 52 31.05 0.01 38.43
C ASP A 52 29.91 0.65 37.64
N GLU A 53 29.35 1.72 38.21
CA GLU A 53 28.24 2.48 37.64
C GLU A 53 28.62 3.11 36.29
N VAL A 54 29.90 3.43 36.07
CA VAL A 54 30.38 3.98 34.79
C VAL A 54 30.33 2.92 33.70
N ALA A 55 30.76 1.68 34.01
CA ALA A 55 30.62 0.56 33.10
C ALA A 55 29.15 0.21 32.82
N GLU A 56 28.27 0.33 33.82
CA GLU A 56 26.82 0.13 33.64
C GLU A 56 26.21 1.18 32.70
N LEU A 57 26.54 2.47 32.86
CA LEU A 57 26.10 3.54 31.97
C LEU A 57 26.56 3.31 30.52
N GLN A 58 27.79 2.84 30.32
CA GLN A 58 28.30 2.48 28.99
C GLN A 58 27.53 1.30 28.37
N ARG A 59 27.18 0.28 29.16
CA ARG A 59 26.34 -0.84 28.70
C ARG A 59 24.93 -0.37 28.33
N ALA A 60 24.33 0.50 29.14
CA ALA A 60 23.01 1.07 28.87
C ALA A 60 23.00 1.91 27.58
N ALA A 61 24.01 2.76 27.35
CA ALA A 61 24.15 3.53 26.12
C ALA A 61 24.26 2.62 24.87
N ASN A 62 25.02 1.53 24.97
CA ASN A 62 25.12 0.54 23.89
C ASN A 62 23.77 -0.12 23.59
N SER A 63 22.99 -0.46 24.63
CA SER A 63 21.66 -1.04 24.48
C SER A 63 20.72 -0.08 23.75
N THR A 64 20.70 1.19 24.17
CA THR A 64 19.90 2.25 23.51
C THR A 64 20.28 2.43 22.05
N SER A 65 21.59 2.47 21.75
CA SER A 65 22.10 2.57 20.37
C SER A 65 21.63 1.39 19.51
N LYS A 66 21.71 0.16 20.04
CA LYS A 66 21.22 -1.05 19.37
C LYS A 66 19.72 -1.01 19.11
N GLN A 67 18.92 -0.58 20.10
CA GLN A 67 17.46 -0.50 19.98
C GLN A 67 17.06 0.54 18.93
N LEU A 68 17.69 1.73 18.93
CA LEU A 68 17.45 2.78 17.94
C LEU A 68 17.83 2.32 16.53
N LYS A 69 18.99 1.66 16.36
CA LYS A 69 19.39 1.07 15.09
C LYS A 69 18.38 0.03 14.59
N GLY A 70 17.87 -0.82 15.48
CA GLY A 70 16.82 -1.79 15.16
C GLY A 70 15.53 -1.11 14.69
N MET A 71 15.08 -0.06 15.39
CA MET A 71 13.90 0.72 14.99
C MET A 71 14.08 1.38 13.62
N ILE A 72 15.26 1.98 13.35
CA ILE A 72 15.57 2.56 12.03
C ILE A 72 15.57 1.49 10.94
N SER A 73 16.15 0.32 11.20
CA SER A 73 16.15 -0.80 10.24
C SER A 73 14.72 -1.24 9.91
N ASN A 74 13.86 -1.38 10.92
CA ASN A 74 12.47 -1.73 10.73
C ASN A 74 11.71 -0.66 9.93
N LEU A 75 11.95 0.63 10.21
CA LEU A 75 11.37 1.74 9.47
C LEU A 75 11.76 1.70 7.98
N ILE A 76 13.05 1.45 7.68
CA ILE A 76 13.53 1.29 6.32
C ILE A 76 12.82 0.14 5.62
N SER A 77 12.72 -1.03 6.27
CA SER A 77 12.00 -2.19 5.71
C SER A 77 10.53 -1.89 5.46
N SER A 78 9.82 -1.25 6.40
CA SER A 78 8.42 -0.86 6.22
C SER A 78 8.24 0.15 5.09
N THR A 79 9.19 1.06 4.90
CA THR A 79 9.16 2.03 3.80
C THR A 79 9.40 1.35 2.44
N GLN A 80 10.26 0.33 2.38
CA GLN A 80 10.46 -0.48 1.18
C GLN A 80 9.20 -1.29 0.84
N GLU A 81 8.56 -1.88 1.83
CA GLU A 81 7.29 -2.60 1.66
C GLU A 81 6.16 -1.67 1.19
N LEU A 82 6.07 -0.47 1.78
CA LEU A 82 5.13 0.56 1.35
C LEU A 82 5.36 0.94 -0.12
N ASN A 83 6.60 1.18 -0.53
CA ASN A 83 6.93 1.48 -1.93
C ASN A 83 6.52 0.35 -2.87
N SER A 84 6.81 -0.90 -2.51
CA SER A 84 6.37 -2.08 -3.29
C SER A 84 4.85 -2.12 -3.43
N THR A 85 4.13 -1.87 -2.34
CA THR A 85 2.66 -1.84 -2.32
C THR A 85 2.11 -0.74 -3.22
N VAL A 86 2.71 0.46 -3.18
CA VAL A 86 2.34 1.58 -4.06
C VAL A 86 2.55 1.22 -5.53
N THR A 87 3.64 0.55 -5.88
CA THR A 87 3.87 0.07 -7.25
C THR A 87 2.80 -0.93 -7.69
N GLN A 88 2.43 -1.88 -6.82
CA GLN A 88 1.36 -2.84 -7.10
C GLN A 88 0.01 -2.15 -7.29
N ILE A 89 -0.33 -1.17 -6.45
CA ILE A 89 -1.55 -0.37 -6.58
C ILE A 89 -1.55 0.38 -7.92
N SER A 90 -0.43 1.00 -8.31
CA SER A 90 -0.33 1.68 -9.60
C SER A 90 -0.61 0.73 -10.77
N SER A 91 -0.03 -0.46 -10.74
CA SER A 91 -0.29 -1.49 -11.77
C SER A 91 -1.75 -1.96 -11.76
N ALA A 92 -2.38 -2.09 -10.59
CA ALA A 92 -3.79 -2.45 -10.47
C ALA A 92 -4.71 -1.35 -11.03
N ILE A 93 -4.37 -0.08 -10.81
CA ILE A 93 -5.09 1.07 -11.40
C ILE A 93 -4.99 1.04 -12.92
N ASP A 94 -3.80 0.80 -13.49
CA ASP A 94 -3.61 0.70 -14.94
C ASP A 94 -4.45 -0.44 -15.55
N ALA A 95 -4.45 -1.60 -14.89
CA ALA A 95 -5.29 -2.73 -15.29
C ALA A 95 -6.79 -2.37 -15.20
N SER A 96 -7.22 -1.71 -14.13
CA SER A 96 -8.60 -1.27 -13.95
C SER A 96 -9.03 -0.28 -15.03
N ASN A 97 -8.18 0.69 -15.40
CA ASN A 97 -8.45 1.64 -16.47
C ASN A 97 -8.63 0.94 -17.83
N LYS A 98 -7.81 -0.09 -18.10
CA LYS A 98 -7.96 -0.90 -19.31
C LYS A 98 -9.28 -1.67 -19.32
N SER A 99 -9.63 -2.31 -18.21
CA SER A 99 -10.92 -3.01 -18.05
C SER A 99 -12.11 -2.06 -18.20
N MET A 100 -12.05 -0.85 -17.62
CA MET A 100 -13.11 0.16 -17.79
C MET A 100 -13.26 0.60 -19.25
N THR A 101 -12.15 0.70 -19.99
CA THR A 101 -12.19 1.01 -21.43
C THR A 101 -12.89 -0.11 -22.20
N THR A 102 -12.58 -1.38 -21.91
CA THR A 102 -13.27 -2.53 -22.50
C THR A 102 -14.76 -2.54 -22.15
N GLN A 103 -15.11 -2.35 -20.87
CA GLN A 103 -16.51 -2.30 -20.41
C GLN A 103 -17.29 -1.18 -21.12
N ARG A 104 -16.66 -0.03 -21.37
CA ARG A 104 -17.27 1.06 -22.13
C ARG A 104 -17.61 0.62 -23.56
N ILE A 105 -16.66 -0.03 -24.24
CA ILE A 105 -16.86 -0.54 -25.61
C ILE A 105 -17.97 -1.60 -25.64
N GLU A 106 -18.01 -2.52 -24.68
CA GLU A 106 -19.09 -3.51 -24.58
C GLU A 106 -20.45 -2.84 -24.35
N THR A 107 -20.51 -1.80 -23.51
CA THR A 107 -21.73 -1.03 -23.27
C THR A 107 -22.20 -0.32 -24.54
N GLU A 108 -21.28 0.28 -25.31
CA GLU A 108 -21.58 0.88 -26.60
C GLU A 108 -22.13 -0.17 -27.58
N GLN A 109 -21.56 -1.37 -27.63
CA GLN A 109 -22.06 -2.47 -28.47
C GLN A 109 -23.46 -2.94 -28.05
N VAL A 110 -23.72 -3.05 -26.76
CA VAL A 110 -25.07 -3.36 -26.25
C VAL A 110 -26.06 -2.29 -26.66
N ALA A 111 -25.71 -1.01 -26.56
CA ALA A 111 -26.57 0.08 -27.01
C ALA A 111 -26.84 0.01 -28.53
N THR A 112 -25.82 -0.34 -29.33
CA THR A 112 -26.00 -0.60 -30.77
C THR A 112 -26.94 -1.78 -31.02
N ALA A 113 -26.76 -2.90 -30.31
CA ALA A 113 -27.64 -4.06 -30.44
C ALA A 113 -29.08 -3.73 -30.05
N MET A 114 -29.30 -2.93 -29.01
CA MET A 114 -30.63 -2.45 -28.62
C MET A 114 -31.29 -1.58 -29.69
N ASN A 115 -30.51 -0.73 -30.37
CA ASN A 115 -31.00 0.04 -31.52
C ASN A 115 -31.41 -0.88 -32.69
N GLN A 116 -30.61 -1.91 -33.00
CA GLN A 116 -30.94 -2.89 -34.02
C GLN A 116 -32.19 -3.71 -33.64
N MET A 117 -32.26 -4.20 -32.39
CA MET A 117 -33.43 -4.91 -31.87
C MET A 117 -34.69 -4.05 -31.95
N THR A 118 -34.60 -2.76 -31.63
CA THR A 118 -35.73 -1.82 -31.75
C THR A 118 -36.19 -1.72 -33.21
N ALA A 119 -35.27 -1.66 -34.16
CA ALA A 119 -35.61 -1.66 -35.58
C ALA A 119 -36.27 -2.98 -36.01
N THR A 120 -35.75 -4.12 -35.56
CA THR A 120 -36.35 -5.44 -35.81
C THR A 120 -37.77 -5.54 -35.24
N ILE A 121 -37.98 -5.08 -34.00
CA ILE A 121 -39.31 -5.07 -33.37
C ILE A 121 -40.29 -4.20 -34.16
N ARG A 122 -39.86 -3.03 -34.65
CA ARG A 122 -40.70 -2.18 -35.53
C ARG A 122 -41.06 -2.90 -36.83
N GLY A 123 -40.09 -3.59 -37.44
CA GLY A 123 -40.34 -4.40 -38.64
C GLY A 123 -41.36 -5.51 -38.39
N ILE A 124 -41.20 -6.27 -37.29
CA ILE A 124 -42.14 -7.32 -36.88
C ILE A 124 -43.53 -6.75 -36.65
N ALA A 125 -43.65 -5.60 -35.97
CA ALA A 125 -44.94 -4.94 -35.75
C ALA A 125 -45.63 -4.57 -37.07
N GLN A 126 -44.88 -4.01 -38.04
CA GLN A 126 -45.41 -3.72 -39.38
C GLN A 126 -45.87 -4.97 -40.12
N THR A 127 -45.04 -6.03 -40.15
CA THR A 127 -45.41 -7.31 -40.79
C THR A 127 -46.64 -7.93 -40.12
N THR A 128 -46.75 -7.86 -38.80
CA THR A 128 -47.91 -8.36 -38.06
C THR A 128 -49.17 -7.57 -38.37
N SER A 129 -49.08 -6.24 -38.49
CA SER A 129 -50.19 -5.38 -38.89
C SER A 129 -50.66 -5.69 -40.32
N ALA A 130 -49.72 -5.82 -41.27
CA ALA A 130 -50.04 -6.17 -42.65
C ALA A 130 -50.69 -7.56 -42.75
N ALA A 131 -50.19 -8.55 -42.00
CA ALA A 131 -50.79 -9.88 -41.96
C ALA A 131 -52.22 -9.88 -41.39
N ALA A 132 -52.49 -9.05 -40.38
CA ALA A 132 -53.84 -8.89 -39.83
C ALA A 132 -54.81 -8.22 -40.84
N GLU A 133 -54.32 -7.25 -41.61
CA GLU A 133 -55.08 -6.61 -42.70
C GLU A 133 -55.41 -7.61 -43.81
N SER A 134 -54.42 -8.37 -44.30
CA SER A 134 -54.66 -9.43 -45.31
C SER A 134 -55.59 -10.54 -44.82
N ALA A 135 -55.50 -10.92 -43.54
CA ALA A 135 -56.43 -11.90 -42.96
C ALA A 135 -57.88 -11.37 -42.90
N THR A 136 -58.04 -10.05 -42.64
CA THR A 136 -59.35 -9.39 -42.66
C THR A 136 -59.93 -9.32 -44.08
N GLU A 137 -59.09 -9.03 -45.07
CA GLU A 137 -59.48 -9.01 -46.48
C GLU A 137 -59.91 -10.39 -46.97
N ALA A 138 -59.16 -11.45 -46.64
CA ALA A 138 -59.52 -12.83 -46.95
C ALA A 138 -60.84 -13.28 -46.28
N ASP A 139 -61.10 -12.86 -45.04
CA ASP A 139 -62.38 -13.11 -44.35
C ASP A 139 -63.56 -12.43 -45.07
N ASN A 140 -63.36 -11.20 -45.56
CA ASN A 140 -64.37 -10.49 -46.35
C ASN A 140 -64.64 -11.17 -47.70
N GLU A 141 -63.59 -11.56 -48.44
CA GLU A 141 -63.75 -12.31 -49.70
C GLU A 141 -64.47 -13.65 -49.50
N ALA A 142 -64.13 -14.37 -48.43
CA ALA A 142 -64.80 -15.63 -48.09
C ALA A 142 -66.30 -15.44 -47.79
N LYS A 143 -66.66 -14.36 -47.08
CA LYS A 143 -68.08 -13.98 -46.83
C LYS A 143 -68.81 -13.62 -48.13
N GLU A 144 -68.17 -12.87 -49.01
CA GLU A 144 -68.75 -12.50 -50.31
C GLU A 144 -68.97 -13.75 -51.19
N GLY A 145 -67.98 -14.64 -51.25
CA GLY A 145 -68.13 -15.94 -51.93
C GLY A 145 -69.25 -16.80 -51.35
N GLN A 146 -69.41 -16.82 -50.03
CA GLN A 146 -70.54 -17.51 -49.37
C GLN A 146 -71.90 -16.92 -49.76
N ASN A 147 -72.01 -15.60 -49.87
CA ASN A 147 -73.24 -14.94 -50.32
C ASN A 147 -73.60 -15.36 -51.76
N VAL A 148 -72.64 -15.37 -52.68
CA VAL A 148 -72.85 -15.79 -54.08
C VAL A 148 -73.33 -17.24 -54.17
N VAL A 149 -72.73 -18.16 -53.41
CA VAL A 149 -73.17 -19.56 -53.36
C VAL A 149 -74.61 -19.67 -52.84
N THR A 150 -74.95 -18.88 -51.81
CA THR A 150 -76.30 -18.86 -51.22
C THR A 150 -77.34 -18.32 -52.22
N GLU A 151 -77.00 -17.29 -52.99
CA GLU A 151 -77.86 -16.73 -54.05
C GLU A 151 -78.04 -17.68 -55.24
N THR A 152 -77.05 -18.53 -55.54
CA THR A 152 -77.09 -19.44 -56.69
C THR A 152 -77.83 -20.76 -56.40
N ILE A 153 -77.82 -21.23 -55.15
CA ILE A 153 -78.47 -22.48 -54.71
C ILE A 153 -79.92 -22.23 -54.20
N GLY A 154 -80.25 -20.97 -53.90
CA GLY A 154 -81.58 -20.53 -53.46
C GLY A 154 -82.60 -20.32 -54.58
#